data_AF-A0A950CQW4-F1
#
_entry.id   AF-A0A950CQW4-F1
#
_cell.length_a   1.000
_cell.length_b   1.000
_cell.length_c   1.000
_cell.angle_alpha   90.00
_cell.angle_beta   90.00
_cell.angle_gamma   90.00
#
_symmetry.space_group_name_H-M   'P 1'
#
loop_
_entity.id
_entity.type
_entity.pdbx_description
1 polymer ?
#
loop_
_entity_poly.entity_id
_entity_poly.type
_entity_poly.pdbx_seq_one_letter_code
_entity_poly.pdbx_strand_id
1 'polypeptide(L)'
;MEALAEPGGICVSGTLRNQIGTKLAFSFTDLGDQQVKNIAQPIKGYCVGVKTSPTANPILGSSLPLPDKPSIAVMPFQNMSGDPEQEYFADGMVEEIITALSRIRWLFVIARNSSFAYKGELVEVKQVGRELGVRYVLEGSVRRGGSRVRITAQLIETLNGAHLWADRFDGSLEYIFELQDKVAMSVAGVIEPTLQAAEIRRSSERPTHDLTAYDLYLRALPHVATYQWEPVLQGLHLLGQAIDRDPNFASALARAAYCHATLDAIGRVSDRESNRRIAIEFAHRALQVGGDDALALAGVAHVLGYFNEDIDSAIAIIERSLALNPSSAYGLRWSGFLRLYAGKPDLAIEHFDTSLRLSPRDSRSAQLTGIAIAHFFQRSVRQCHCKPPGPPREPRLSVG
;
A
#
# COMPACT_ATOMS: atom_id res chain seq x y z
N MET A 1 27.63 17.09 -2.12
CA MET A 1 27.69 16.86 -0.66
C MET A 1 26.80 15.72 -0.19
N GLU A 2 25.84 15.27 -1.01
CA GLU A 2 25.00 14.09 -0.76
C GLU A 2 25.76 12.82 -0.35
N ALA A 3 26.96 12.60 -0.91
CA ALA A 3 27.76 11.41 -0.60
C ALA A 3 28.44 11.41 0.78
N LEU A 4 28.34 12.51 1.55
CA LEU A 4 28.97 12.66 2.87
C LEU A 4 27.96 12.64 4.02
N ALA A 5 26.66 12.51 3.71
CA ALA A 5 25.62 12.42 4.72
C ALA A 5 25.39 10.96 5.13
N GLU A 6 25.24 10.69 6.43
CA GLU A 6 24.68 9.42 6.89
C GLU A 6 23.26 9.23 6.30
N PRO A 7 22.78 7.98 6.13
CA PRO A 7 21.44 7.72 5.57
C PRO A 7 20.35 8.51 6.30
N GLY A 8 19.69 9.44 5.61
CA GLY A 8 18.65 10.32 6.17
C GLY A 8 19.14 11.70 6.65
N GLY A 9 20.44 11.98 6.60
CA GLY A 9 21.03 13.28 6.91
C GLY A 9 21.14 14.21 5.69
N ILE A 10 21.23 15.52 5.93
CA ILE A 10 21.47 16.53 4.88
C ILE A 10 22.77 17.27 5.19
N CYS A 11 23.72 17.23 4.26
CA CYS A 11 24.97 18.00 4.34
C CYS A 11 24.92 19.22 3.41
N VAL A 12 25.29 20.39 3.92
CA VAL A 12 25.28 21.68 3.21
C VAL A 12 26.63 22.36 3.23
N SER A 13 26.90 23.22 2.24
CA SER A 13 28.16 23.98 2.18
C SER A 13 28.14 25.15 3.16
N GLY A 14 29.32 25.60 3.57
CA GLY A 14 29.47 26.82 4.37
C GLY A 14 28.80 28.05 3.73
N THR A 15 28.81 28.15 2.40
CA THR A 15 28.12 29.22 1.67
C THR A 15 26.60 29.15 1.85
N LEU A 16 26.01 27.95 1.75
CA LEU A 16 24.57 27.75 1.92
C LEU A 16 24.15 27.95 3.38
N ARG A 17 24.94 27.48 4.35
CA ARG A 17 24.75 27.78 5.78
C ARG A 17 24.72 29.30 6.03
N ASN A 18 25.69 30.03 5.48
CA ASN A 18 25.78 31.48 5.67
C ASN A 18 24.61 32.24 5.02
N GLN A 19 24.10 31.77 3.88
CA GLN A 19 22.90 32.33 3.24
C GLN A 19 21.61 32.07 4.02
N ILE A 20 21.48 30.91 4.66
CA ILE A 20 20.34 30.57 5.52
C ILE A 20 20.33 31.44 6.80
N GLY A 21 21.50 31.74 7.36
CA GLY A 21 21.65 32.58 8.55
C GLY A 21 20.88 32.00 9.75
N THR A 22 20.21 32.85 10.53
CA THR A 22 19.39 32.47 11.69
C THR A 22 17.89 32.33 11.40
N LYS A 23 17.49 32.42 10.12
CA LYS A 23 16.07 32.49 9.73
C LYS A 23 15.31 31.17 9.87
N LEU A 24 16.02 30.05 9.95
CA LEU A 24 15.43 28.71 10.10
C LEU A 24 16.03 28.04 11.34
N ALA A 25 15.19 27.37 12.13
CA ALA A 25 15.54 26.75 13.41
C ALA A 25 16.28 25.40 13.24
N PHE A 26 17.35 25.38 12.45
CA PHE A 26 18.22 24.22 12.27
C PHE A 26 19.49 24.36 13.11
N SER A 27 19.99 23.25 13.65
CA SER A 27 21.35 23.15 14.16
C SER A 27 22.30 22.73 13.04
N PHE A 28 23.48 23.34 12.98
CA PHE A 28 24.52 22.95 12.02
C PHE A 28 25.71 22.40 12.77
N THR A 29 26.09 21.16 12.49
CA THR A 29 27.31 20.53 13.03
C THR A 29 28.42 20.68 11.99
N ASP A 30 29.54 21.30 12.37
CA ASP A 30 30.68 21.50 11.47
C ASP A 30 31.35 20.15 11.18
N LEU A 31 31.53 19.83 9.90
CA LEU A 31 32.21 18.62 9.42
C LEU A 31 33.66 18.91 8.98
N GLY A 32 34.13 20.15 9.12
CA GLY A 32 35.44 20.57 8.64
C GLY A 32 35.51 20.67 7.11
N ASP A 33 36.74 20.70 6.60
CA ASP A 33 37.00 20.82 5.17
C ASP A 33 36.77 19.48 4.46
N GLN A 34 35.85 19.48 3.51
CA GLN A 34 35.41 18.31 2.78
C GLN A 34 35.82 18.41 1.31
N GLN A 35 36.45 17.36 0.80
CA GLN A 35 36.74 17.19 -0.62
C GLN A 35 35.50 16.65 -1.34
N VAL A 36 35.04 17.34 -2.37
CA VAL A 36 33.85 16.95 -3.15
C VAL A 36 34.23 16.73 -4.61
N LYS A 37 33.59 15.73 -5.25
CA LYS A 37 33.81 15.45 -6.66
C LYS A 37 33.57 16.73 -7.48
N ASN A 38 34.57 17.10 -8.28
CA ASN A 38 34.62 18.26 -9.18
C ASN A 38 34.96 19.63 -8.57
N ILE A 39 35.53 19.70 -7.36
CA ILE A 39 36.08 20.96 -6.82
C ILE A 39 37.52 20.74 -6.36
N ALA A 40 38.46 21.51 -6.93
CA ALA A 40 39.89 21.34 -6.68
C ALA A 40 40.31 21.73 -5.24
N GLN A 41 39.61 22.69 -4.62
CA GLN A 41 39.88 23.12 -3.25
C GLN A 41 38.85 22.55 -2.27
N PRO A 42 39.27 22.06 -1.07
CA PRO A 42 38.35 21.59 -0.05
C PRO A 42 37.35 22.68 0.35
N ILE A 43 36.09 22.31 0.58
CA ILE A 43 35.03 23.23 1.01
C ILE A 43 34.54 22.86 2.41
N LYS A 44 34.30 23.85 3.28
CA LYS A 44 33.70 23.59 4.60
C LYS A 44 32.31 22.99 4.47
N GLY A 45 32.13 21.81 5.06
CA GLY A 45 30.85 21.09 5.13
C GLY A 45 30.17 21.25 6.48
N TYR A 46 28.83 21.27 6.48
CA TYR A 46 28.01 21.30 7.68
C TYR A 46 26.90 20.26 7.58
N CYS A 47 26.70 19.45 8.64
CA CYS A 47 25.54 18.59 8.79
C CYS A 47 24.37 19.39 9.37
N VAL A 48 23.19 19.28 8.78
CA VAL A 48 21.97 19.93 9.29
C VAL A 48 21.24 18.99 10.24
N GLY A 49 21.29 19.29 11.53
CA GLY A 49 20.43 18.67 12.53
C GLY A 49 19.12 19.45 12.68
N VAL A 50 17.98 18.77 12.56
CA VAL A 50 16.70 19.34 13.01
C VAL A 50 16.73 19.32 14.53
N LYS A 51 16.60 20.48 15.19
CA LYS A 51 16.31 20.50 16.63
C LYS A 51 14.88 20.01 16.84
N THR A 52 14.69 18.70 16.84
CA THR A 52 13.56 18.10 17.54
C THR A 52 13.79 18.36 19.02
N SER A 53 12.83 19.01 19.68
CA SER A 53 12.82 19.15 21.13
C SER A 53 13.11 17.80 21.78
N PRO A 54 14.02 17.70 22.76
CA PRO A 54 14.48 16.43 23.33
C PRO A 54 13.47 15.90 24.36
N THR A 55 12.24 15.65 23.91
CA THR A 55 11.23 14.83 24.62
C THR A 55 10.69 13.71 23.74
N ALA A 56 11.19 13.56 22.51
CA ALA A 56 11.01 12.32 21.78
C ALA A 56 12.13 11.35 22.17
N ASN A 57 11.88 10.56 23.21
CA ASN A 57 12.51 9.25 23.33
C ASN A 57 12.41 8.54 21.96
N PRO A 58 13.44 7.80 21.52
CA PRO A 58 13.29 6.92 20.37
C PRO A 58 12.07 6.04 20.65
N ILE A 59 11.06 6.10 19.78
CA ILE A 59 9.84 5.28 19.90
C ILE A 59 10.25 3.84 19.59
N LEU A 60 10.88 3.18 20.56
CA LEU A 60 10.79 1.75 20.77
C LEU A 60 9.36 1.50 21.27
N GLY A 61 8.48 1.07 20.36
CA GLY A 61 7.14 0.57 20.66
C GLY A 61 6.08 1.63 20.98
N SER A 62 5.62 2.41 20.00
CA SER A 62 4.29 3.02 20.12
C SER A 62 3.25 1.93 19.93
N SER A 63 2.53 1.57 20.99
CA SER A 63 1.35 0.71 20.85
C SER A 63 0.32 1.43 19.99
N LEU A 64 -0.08 0.84 18.87
CA LEU A 64 -1.18 1.36 18.07
C LEU A 64 -2.50 1.05 18.80
N PRO A 65 -3.44 2.01 18.90
CA PRO A 65 -4.72 1.78 19.55
C PRO A 65 -5.54 0.73 18.77
N LEU A 66 -6.30 -0.11 19.48
CA LEU A 66 -7.21 -1.06 18.85
C LEU A 66 -8.31 -0.31 18.08
N PRO A 67 -8.64 -0.73 16.84
CA PRO A 67 -9.82 -0.24 16.13
C PRO A 67 -11.12 -0.61 16.86
N ASP A 68 -12.20 0.13 16.58
CA ASP A 68 -13.55 -0.18 17.12
C ASP A 68 -14.09 -1.53 16.60
N LYS A 69 -13.65 -1.93 15.40
CA LYS A 69 -13.96 -3.23 14.80
C LYS A 69 -13.04 -4.33 15.33
N PRO A 70 -13.49 -5.60 15.40
CA PRO A 70 -12.60 -6.75 15.52
C PRO A 70 -11.44 -6.62 14.53
N SER A 71 -10.21 -6.84 15.00
CA SER A 71 -9.00 -6.58 14.20
C SER A 71 -8.05 -7.75 14.24
N ILE A 72 -7.46 -8.10 13.10
CA ILE A 72 -6.61 -9.28 12.93
C ILE A 72 -5.37 -8.98 12.10
N ALA A 73 -4.25 -9.59 12.48
CA ALA A 73 -3.07 -9.72 11.62
C ALA A 73 -2.81 -11.21 11.32
N VAL A 74 -2.48 -11.53 10.07
CA VAL A 74 -2.04 -12.88 9.71
C VAL A 74 -0.52 -12.89 9.60
N MET A 75 0.13 -13.72 10.39
CA MET A 75 1.58 -13.87 10.42
C MET A 75 2.07 -14.73 9.25
N PRO A 76 3.33 -14.59 8.82
CA PRO A 76 3.95 -15.53 7.90
C PRO A 76 3.83 -16.97 8.44
N PHE A 77 3.27 -17.87 7.64
CA PHE A 77 3.13 -19.27 8.04
C PHE A 77 4.47 -19.98 7.83
N GLN A 78 4.80 -20.89 8.74
CA GLN A 78 6.02 -21.69 8.62
C GLN A 78 5.89 -22.71 7.47
N ASN A 79 6.87 -22.74 6.58
CA ASN A 79 7.00 -23.80 5.59
C ASN A 79 7.49 -25.10 6.25
N MET A 80 6.60 -26.10 6.35
CA MET A 80 6.90 -27.43 6.89
C MET A 80 7.03 -28.50 5.80
N SER A 81 7.31 -28.09 4.55
CA SER A 81 7.47 -28.97 3.39
C SER A 81 8.88 -29.52 3.25
N GLY A 82 9.85 -28.98 4.00
CA GLY A 82 11.25 -29.44 4.01
C GLY A 82 12.12 -28.91 2.86
N ASP A 83 11.52 -28.14 1.96
CA ASP A 83 12.15 -27.53 0.79
C ASP A 83 12.05 -26.00 0.88
N PRO A 84 13.17 -25.28 1.09
CA PRO A 84 13.20 -23.81 1.14
C PRO A 84 12.73 -23.15 -0.16
N GLU A 85 12.80 -23.82 -1.32
CA GLU A 85 12.27 -23.27 -2.56
C GLU A 85 10.74 -23.13 -2.53
N GLN A 86 10.05 -23.77 -1.58
CA GLN A 86 8.59 -23.67 -1.43
C GLN A 86 8.15 -22.56 -0.47
N GLU A 87 9.07 -21.72 0.00
CA GLU A 87 8.78 -20.61 0.89
C GLU A 87 7.79 -19.60 0.26
N TYR A 88 7.92 -19.34 -1.04
CA TYR A 88 6.99 -18.49 -1.78
C TYR A 88 5.56 -19.04 -1.76
N PHE A 89 5.38 -20.36 -1.68
CA PHE A 89 4.07 -21.00 -1.67
C PHE A 89 3.37 -20.73 -0.34
N ALA A 90 4.06 -20.89 0.78
CA ALA A 90 3.52 -20.52 2.09
C ALA A 90 3.18 -19.02 2.15
N ASP A 91 4.04 -18.17 1.59
CA ASP A 91 3.84 -16.73 1.52
C ASP A 91 2.64 -16.31 0.67
N GLY A 92 2.44 -16.95 -0.48
CA GLY A 92 1.27 -16.74 -1.34
C GLY A 92 -0.02 -17.20 -0.67
N MET A 93 0.01 -18.31 0.07
CA MET A 93 -1.13 -18.78 0.85
C MET A 93 -1.55 -17.81 1.94
N VAL A 94 -0.60 -17.21 2.64
CA VAL A 94 -0.92 -16.20 3.64
C VAL A 94 -1.49 -14.94 2.99
N GLU A 95 -0.95 -14.49 1.85
CA GLU A 95 -1.50 -13.32 1.13
C GLU A 95 -2.97 -13.54 0.73
N GLU A 96 -3.29 -14.74 0.28
CA GLU A 96 -4.63 -15.09 -0.10
C GLU A 96 -5.59 -15.21 1.10
N ILE A 97 -5.13 -15.75 2.24
CA ILE A 97 -5.90 -15.74 3.49
C ILE A 97 -6.17 -14.31 3.95
N ILE A 98 -5.16 -13.43 3.91
CA ILE A 98 -5.30 -12.00 4.21
C ILE A 98 -6.35 -11.38 3.28
N THR A 99 -6.27 -11.69 1.98
CA THR A 99 -7.21 -11.18 0.97
C THR A 99 -8.65 -11.64 1.25
N ALA A 100 -8.86 -12.92 1.56
CA ALA A 100 -10.18 -13.46 1.90
C ALA A 100 -10.74 -12.82 3.17
N LEU A 101 -9.93 -12.69 4.23
CA LEU A 101 -10.34 -12.01 5.46
C LEU A 101 -10.65 -10.52 5.24
N SER A 102 -9.91 -9.84 4.37
CA SER A 102 -10.07 -8.39 4.13
C SER A 102 -11.41 -8.02 3.50
N ARG A 103 -12.06 -8.96 2.81
CA ARG A 103 -13.40 -8.81 2.22
C ARG A 103 -14.51 -8.76 3.29
N ILE A 104 -14.22 -9.20 4.51
CA ILE A 104 -15.17 -9.22 5.63
C ILE A 104 -15.34 -7.80 6.19
N ARG A 105 -16.51 -7.19 5.97
CA ARG A 105 -16.70 -5.74 6.19
C ARG A 105 -16.60 -5.30 7.65
N TRP A 106 -16.93 -6.21 8.56
CA TRP A 106 -16.88 -5.98 10.00
C TRP A 106 -15.51 -6.28 10.60
N LEU A 107 -14.57 -6.82 9.81
CA LEU A 107 -13.24 -7.21 10.28
C LEU A 107 -12.17 -6.24 9.73
N PHE A 108 -11.35 -5.70 10.63
CA PHE A 108 -10.20 -4.86 10.29
C PHE A 108 -8.96 -5.74 10.11
N VAL A 109 -8.43 -5.84 8.90
CA VAL A 109 -7.33 -6.76 8.57
C VAL A 109 -6.06 -5.99 8.28
N ILE A 110 -4.97 -6.32 8.99
CA ILE A 110 -3.65 -5.75 8.73
C ILE A 110 -3.09 -6.32 7.42
N ALA A 111 -2.55 -5.42 6.59
CA ALA A 111 -1.97 -5.79 5.31
C ALA A 111 -0.70 -6.63 5.47
N ARG A 112 -0.47 -7.52 4.50
CA ARG A 112 0.65 -8.47 4.43
C ARG A 112 1.99 -7.86 4.78
N ASN A 113 2.38 -6.75 4.13
CA ASN A 113 3.70 -6.14 4.32
C ASN A 113 3.99 -5.82 5.79
N SER A 114 2.97 -5.51 6.58
CA SER A 114 3.15 -5.18 8.00
C SER A 114 3.37 -6.40 8.89
N SER A 115 2.71 -7.51 8.58
CA SER A 115 2.93 -8.78 9.27
C SER A 115 4.22 -9.47 8.82
N PHE A 116 4.59 -9.31 7.54
CA PHE A 116 5.75 -9.98 6.96
C PHE A 116 7.08 -9.39 7.42
N ALA A 117 7.07 -8.20 8.01
CA ALA A 117 8.23 -7.66 8.71
C ALA A 117 8.71 -8.54 9.88
N TYR A 118 7.87 -9.45 10.39
CA TYR A 118 8.21 -10.39 11.44
C TYR A 118 8.68 -11.76 10.91
N LYS A 119 8.83 -11.91 9.60
CA LYS A 119 9.22 -13.19 9.01
C LYS A 119 10.62 -13.59 9.46
N GLY A 120 10.75 -14.78 10.05
CA GLY A 120 12.01 -15.29 10.58
C GLY A 120 12.38 -14.77 11.97
N GLU A 121 11.55 -13.91 12.56
CA GLU A 121 11.76 -13.36 13.91
C GLU A 121 10.94 -14.15 14.94
N LEU A 122 11.53 -14.36 16.12
CA LEU A 122 10.81 -14.93 17.26
C LEU A 122 10.16 -13.80 18.06
N VAL A 123 8.91 -13.46 17.72
CA VAL A 123 8.17 -12.37 18.37
C VAL A 123 6.96 -12.89 19.13
N GLU A 124 6.75 -12.41 20.35
CA GLU A 124 5.58 -12.76 21.14
C GLU A 124 4.32 -12.14 20.52
N VAL A 125 3.23 -12.91 20.42
CA VAL A 125 1.95 -12.45 19.87
C VAL A 125 1.42 -11.19 20.55
N LYS A 126 1.66 -11.01 21.85
CA LYS A 126 1.28 -9.79 22.58
C LYS A 126 2.03 -8.56 22.08
N GLN A 127 3.30 -8.71 21.71
CA GLN A 127 4.08 -7.63 21.13
C GLN A 127 3.57 -7.28 19.73
N VAL A 128 3.30 -8.29 18.89
CA VAL A 128 2.68 -8.10 17.57
C VAL A 128 1.36 -7.34 17.70
N GLY A 129 0.51 -7.74 18.64
CA GLY A 129 -0.77 -7.09 18.90
C GLY A 129 -0.64 -5.62 19.30
N ARG A 130 0.36 -5.27 20.12
CA ARG A 130 0.65 -3.86 20.48
C ARG A 130 1.18 -3.06 19.30
N GLU A 131 2.17 -3.61 18.58
CA GLU A 131 2.86 -2.89 17.51
C GLU A 131 1.99 -2.71 16.26
N LEU A 132 1.17 -3.71 15.91
CA LEU A 132 0.21 -3.61 14.81
C LEU A 132 -1.16 -3.07 15.27
N GLY A 133 -1.40 -3.02 16.58
CA GLY A 133 -2.68 -2.60 17.18
C GLY A 133 -3.82 -3.49 16.72
N VAL A 134 -3.69 -4.80 16.89
CA VAL A 134 -4.73 -5.78 16.54
C VAL A 134 -5.14 -6.60 17.74
N ARG A 135 -6.42 -7.00 17.78
CA ARG A 135 -6.97 -7.83 18.85
C ARG A 135 -6.64 -9.31 18.67
N TYR A 136 -6.51 -9.76 17.43
CA TYR A 136 -6.26 -11.15 17.09
C TYR A 136 -5.03 -11.29 16.19
N VAL A 137 -4.35 -12.42 16.33
CA VAL A 137 -3.28 -12.85 15.43
C VAL A 137 -3.60 -14.26 14.94
N LEU A 138 -3.50 -14.46 13.63
CA LEU A 138 -3.56 -15.76 12.99
C LEU A 138 -2.14 -16.19 12.63
N GLU A 139 -1.70 -17.32 13.16
CA GLU A 139 -0.41 -17.93 12.82
C GLU A 139 -0.60 -19.39 12.44
N GLY A 140 0.40 -19.99 11.80
CA GLY A 140 0.22 -21.31 11.25
C GLY A 140 1.41 -21.86 10.49
N SER A 141 1.17 -22.97 9.82
CA SER A 141 2.15 -23.64 8.96
C SER A 141 1.50 -24.22 7.72
N VAL A 142 2.28 -24.28 6.64
CA VAL A 142 1.89 -24.90 5.37
C VAL A 142 2.84 -26.04 5.09
N ARG A 143 2.29 -27.21 4.75
CA ARG A 143 3.04 -28.37 4.26
C ARG A 143 2.48 -28.79 2.91
N ARG A 144 3.33 -28.79 1.90
CA ARG A 144 3.03 -29.31 0.56
C ARG A 144 3.77 -30.62 0.34
N GLY A 145 3.06 -31.59 -0.24
CA GLY A 145 3.61 -32.89 -0.64
C GLY A 145 2.99 -33.33 -1.96
N GLY A 146 3.71 -33.13 -3.07
CA GLY A 146 3.18 -33.36 -4.41
C GLY A 146 1.96 -32.48 -4.68
N SER A 147 0.80 -33.11 -4.92
CA SER A 147 -0.49 -32.45 -5.14
C SER A 147 -1.30 -32.19 -3.86
N ARG A 148 -0.83 -32.61 -2.69
CA ARG A 148 -1.55 -32.39 -1.42
C ARG A 148 -0.96 -31.22 -0.64
N VAL A 149 -1.85 -30.45 -0.03
CA VAL A 149 -1.52 -29.31 0.82
C VAL A 149 -2.21 -29.48 2.16
N ARG A 150 -1.48 -29.19 3.24
CA ARG A 150 -1.98 -29.13 4.60
C ARG A 150 -1.67 -27.77 5.19
N ILE A 151 -2.71 -27.11 5.70
CA ILE A 151 -2.59 -25.85 6.43
C ILE A 151 -2.96 -26.14 7.88
N THR A 152 -2.10 -25.75 8.81
CA THR A 152 -2.44 -25.67 10.24
C THR A 152 -2.54 -24.20 10.58
N ALA A 153 -3.62 -23.78 11.21
CA ALA A 153 -3.82 -22.39 11.59
C ALA A 153 -4.35 -22.30 13.02
N GLN A 154 -3.93 -21.27 13.75
CA GLN A 154 -4.39 -20.97 15.09
C GLN A 154 -4.64 -19.49 15.27
N LEU A 155 -5.76 -19.17 15.94
CA LEU A 155 -6.20 -17.83 16.24
C LEU A 155 -5.93 -17.52 17.71
N ILE A 156 -5.20 -16.44 17.96
CA ILE A 156 -4.73 -16.04 19.29
C ILE A 156 -5.22 -14.63 19.61
N GLU A 157 -5.76 -14.42 20.81
CA GLU A 157 -6.07 -13.08 21.32
C GLU A 157 -4.82 -12.42 21.88
N THR A 158 -4.51 -11.21 21.40
CA THR A 158 -3.24 -10.53 21.70
C THR A 158 -3.17 -9.91 23.09
N LEU A 159 -4.32 -9.69 23.74
CA LEU A 159 -4.39 -9.06 25.07
C LEU A 159 -3.82 -9.98 26.15
N ASN A 160 -4.22 -11.24 26.14
CA ASN A 160 -3.86 -12.23 27.16
C ASN A 160 -3.01 -13.39 26.60
N GLY A 161 -2.89 -13.52 25.27
CA GLY A 161 -2.21 -14.63 24.60
C GLY A 161 -3.06 -15.91 24.55
N ALA A 162 -4.38 -15.82 24.74
CA ALA A 162 -5.26 -16.98 24.73
C ALA A 162 -5.39 -17.55 23.31
N HIS A 163 -5.17 -18.85 23.16
CA HIS A 163 -5.48 -19.60 21.94
C HIS A 163 -6.98 -19.82 21.88
N LEU A 164 -7.66 -19.10 20.98
CA LEU A 164 -9.11 -19.18 20.84
C LEU A 164 -9.55 -20.34 19.97
N TRP A 165 -8.72 -20.71 18.99
CA TRP A 165 -9.02 -21.76 18.03
C TRP A 165 -7.75 -22.26 17.36
N ALA A 166 -7.73 -23.53 17.00
CA ALA A 166 -6.73 -24.13 16.14
C ALA A 166 -7.38 -25.23 15.31
N ASP A 167 -7.03 -25.33 14.03
CA ASP A 167 -7.57 -26.34 13.13
C ASP A 167 -6.60 -26.70 12.01
N ARG A 168 -6.92 -27.79 11.32
CA ARG A 168 -6.14 -28.34 10.22
C ARG A 168 -7.01 -28.51 8.98
N PHE A 169 -6.52 -27.97 7.88
CA PHE A 169 -7.15 -28.02 6.58
C PHE A 169 -6.30 -28.85 5.63
N ASP A 170 -6.85 -29.97 5.18
CA ASP A 170 -6.24 -30.85 4.19
C ASP A 170 -6.93 -30.64 2.84
N GLY A 171 -6.16 -30.46 1.77
CA GLY A 171 -6.69 -30.22 0.44
C GLY A 171 -5.75 -30.65 -0.68
N SER A 172 -6.25 -30.55 -1.91
CA SER A 172 -5.45 -30.67 -3.12
C SER A 172 -4.99 -29.28 -3.59
N LEU A 173 -3.82 -29.21 -4.22
CA LEU A 173 -3.30 -28.00 -4.86
C LEU A 173 -4.30 -27.42 -5.89
N GLU A 174 -5.08 -28.29 -6.54
CA GLU A 174 -6.10 -27.89 -7.52
C GLU A 174 -7.25 -27.06 -6.92
N TYR A 175 -7.54 -27.26 -5.63
CA TYR A 175 -8.63 -26.59 -4.90
C TYR A 175 -8.08 -25.68 -3.80
N ILE A 176 -6.88 -25.13 -4.00
CA ILE A 176 -6.19 -24.35 -2.98
C ILE A 176 -6.96 -23.09 -2.56
N PHE A 177 -7.66 -22.45 -3.50
CA PHE A 177 -8.54 -21.30 -3.24
C PHE A 177 -9.73 -21.65 -2.35
N GLU A 178 -10.28 -22.86 -2.46
CA GLU A 178 -11.32 -23.31 -1.54
C GLU A 178 -10.76 -23.60 -0.15
N LEU A 179 -9.49 -24.04 -0.08
CA LEU A 179 -8.82 -24.32 1.18
C LEU A 179 -8.56 -23.04 1.99
N GLN A 180 -8.05 -21.98 1.35
CA GLN A 180 -7.87 -20.67 1.98
C GLN A 180 -9.21 -20.03 2.38
N ASP A 181 -10.26 -20.13 1.56
CA ASP A 181 -11.58 -19.57 1.88
C ASP A 181 -12.17 -20.28 3.10
N LYS A 182 -11.97 -21.61 3.21
CA LYS A 182 -12.33 -22.38 4.40
C LYS A 182 -11.59 -21.89 5.63
N VAL A 183 -10.29 -21.59 5.54
CA VAL A 183 -9.50 -21.04 6.66
C VAL A 183 -10.07 -19.68 7.08
N ALA A 184 -10.22 -18.75 6.13
CA ALA A 184 -10.73 -17.40 6.39
C ALA A 184 -12.14 -17.44 7.00
N MET A 185 -13.03 -18.27 6.44
CA MET A 185 -14.38 -18.42 6.96
C MET A 185 -14.39 -19.06 8.35
N SER A 186 -13.55 -20.06 8.63
CA SER A 186 -13.45 -20.67 9.95
C SER A 186 -12.98 -19.66 11.00
N VAL A 187 -11.96 -18.86 10.68
CA VAL A 187 -11.46 -17.77 11.53
C VAL A 187 -12.56 -16.74 11.79
N ALA A 188 -13.27 -16.31 10.75
CA ALA A 188 -14.38 -15.36 10.87
C ALA A 188 -15.50 -15.91 11.76
N GLY A 189 -15.80 -17.21 11.66
CA GLY A 189 -16.81 -17.89 12.48
C GLY A 189 -16.43 -17.99 13.95
N VAL A 190 -15.14 -18.02 14.28
CA VAL A 190 -14.66 -17.98 15.66
C VAL A 190 -14.74 -16.56 16.23
N ILE A 191 -14.39 -15.54 15.43
CA ILE A 191 -14.38 -14.14 15.89
C ILE A 191 -15.80 -13.62 16.07
N GLU A 192 -16.67 -13.79 15.07
CA GLU A 192 -18.05 -13.31 15.14
C GLU A 192 -19.01 -14.29 14.44
N PRO A 193 -19.44 -15.36 15.15
CA PRO A 193 -20.26 -16.44 14.57
C PRO A 193 -21.57 -15.94 13.94
N THR A 194 -22.15 -14.88 14.51
CA THR A 194 -23.46 -14.35 14.07
C THR A 194 -23.39 -13.64 12.71
N LEU A 195 -22.25 -13.05 12.36
CA LEU A 195 -22.06 -12.31 11.11
C LEU A 195 -21.46 -13.17 9.98
N GLN A 196 -20.91 -14.35 10.31
CA GLN A 196 -20.31 -15.29 9.36
C GLN A 196 -21.28 -15.68 8.22
N ALA A 197 -22.55 -15.98 8.54
CA ALA A 197 -23.56 -16.41 7.57
C ALA A 197 -23.99 -15.31 6.57
N ALA A 198 -23.73 -14.03 6.89
CA ALA A 198 -23.96 -12.93 5.97
C ALA A 198 -22.81 -12.79 4.94
N GLU A 199 -21.60 -13.19 5.30
CA GLU A 199 -20.41 -13.12 4.45
C GLU A 199 -20.23 -14.36 3.56
N ILE A 200 -20.61 -15.56 4.03
CA ILE A 200 -20.60 -16.80 3.22
C ILE A 200 -21.43 -16.64 1.93
N ARG A 201 -22.55 -15.93 1.99
CA ARG A 201 -23.42 -15.68 0.82
C ARG A 201 -22.82 -14.73 -0.21
N ARG A 202 -21.71 -14.05 0.12
CA ARG A 202 -21.08 -13.00 -0.70
C ARG A 202 -19.72 -13.41 -1.26
N SER A 203 -19.14 -14.51 -0.79
CA SER A 203 -17.80 -14.96 -1.18
C SER A 203 -17.88 -16.15 -2.15
N SER A 204 -17.88 -15.89 -3.46
CA SER A 204 -17.66 -16.94 -4.47
C SER A 204 -17.28 -16.40 -5.85
N GLU A 205 -16.21 -15.61 -5.97
CA GLU A 205 -15.63 -15.28 -7.27
C GLU A 205 -14.10 -15.40 -7.26
N ARG A 206 -13.57 -16.20 -8.19
CA ARG A 206 -12.14 -16.47 -8.38
C ARG A 206 -11.54 -15.45 -9.35
N PRO A 207 -10.32 -14.92 -9.12
CA PRO A 207 -9.67 -13.97 -10.04
C PRO A 207 -9.31 -14.55 -11.41
N THR A 208 -9.02 -15.85 -11.48
CA THR A 208 -8.78 -16.63 -12.71
C THR A 208 -9.00 -18.12 -12.43
N HIS A 209 -9.23 -18.91 -13.48
CA HIS A 209 -9.30 -20.38 -13.42
C HIS A 209 -8.03 -21.06 -13.98
N ASP A 210 -7.05 -20.29 -14.51
CA ASP A 210 -5.77 -20.81 -15.00
C ASP A 210 -4.67 -20.61 -13.93
N LEU A 211 -4.22 -21.74 -13.36
CA LEU A 211 -3.19 -21.74 -12.30
C LEU A 211 -1.81 -21.28 -12.79
N THR A 212 -1.50 -21.44 -14.08
CA THR A 212 -0.23 -20.97 -14.66
C THR A 212 -0.27 -19.45 -14.83
N ALA A 213 -1.40 -18.91 -15.31
CA ALA A 213 -1.60 -17.46 -15.37
C ALA A 213 -1.49 -16.82 -13.98
N TYR A 214 -2.07 -17.49 -12.97
CA TYR A 214 -2.00 -17.06 -11.58
C TYR A 214 -0.58 -17.11 -11.00
N ASP A 215 0.20 -18.17 -11.24
CA ASP A 215 1.62 -18.25 -10.83
C ASP A 215 2.45 -17.09 -11.42
N LEU A 216 2.27 -16.83 -12.72
CA LEU A 216 2.95 -15.71 -13.40
C LEU A 216 2.57 -14.35 -12.80
N TYR A 217 1.29 -14.15 -12.48
CA TYR A 217 0.81 -12.96 -11.80
C TYR A 217 1.46 -12.80 -10.42
N LEU A 218 1.49 -13.85 -9.59
CA LEU A 218 2.12 -13.81 -8.27
C LEU A 218 3.61 -13.46 -8.36
N ARG A 219 4.32 -14.04 -9.33
CA ARG A 219 5.73 -13.74 -9.59
C ARG A 219 5.95 -12.29 -10.04
N ALA A 220 4.96 -11.66 -10.67
CA ALA A 220 5.05 -10.26 -11.08
C ALA A 220 4.92 -9.28 -9.91
N LEU A 221 4.15 -9.59 -8.87
CA LEU A 221 3.79 -8.65 -7.81
C LEU A 221 4.97 -7.93 -7.12
N PRO A 222 6.09 -8.60 -6.77
CA PRO A 222 7.25 -7.93 -6.16
C PRO A 222 7.87 -6.87 -7.06
N HIS A 223 7.70 -6.98 -8.38
CA HIS A 223 8.28 -6.10 -9.39
C HIS A 223 7.38 -4.89 -9.71
N VAL A 224 6.06 -5.04 -9.52
CA VAL A 224 5.05 -4.03 -9.89
C VAL A 224 4.91 -2.92 -8.83
N ALA A 225 5.15 -3.22 -7.55
CA ALA A 225 5.02 -2.26 -6.45
C ALA A 225 6.31 -1.43 -6.21
N THR A 226 7.07 -1.15 -7.27
CA THR A 226 8.33 -0.41 -7.19
C THR A 226 8.28 0.85 -8.07
N TYR A 227 9.03 1.90 -7.70
CA TYR A 227 9.27 3.07 -8.57
C TYR A 227 10.62 2.95 -9.31
N GLN A 228 11.02 1.71 -9.61
CA GLN A 228 12.27 1.40 -10.28
C GLN A 228 12.01 0.91 -11.71
N TRP A 229 12.82 1.37 -12.65
CA TRP A 229 12.58 1.15 -14.07
C TRP A 229 12.69 -0.33 -14.48
N GLU A 230 13.81 -0.97 -14.16
CA GLU A 230 14.12 -2.34 -14.58
C GLU A 230 13.15 -3.36 -13.96
N PRO A 231 12.82 -3.30 -12.66
CA PRO A 231 11.81 -4.17 -12.07
C PRO A 231 10.44 -4.00 -12.72
N VAL A 232 9.96 -2.78 -12.97
CA VAL A 232 8.63 -2.56 -13.58
C VAL A 232 8.53 -3.21 -14.97
N LEU A 233 9.62 -3.21 -15.76
CA LEU A 233 9.66 -3.93 -17.04
C LEU A 233 9.58 -5.45 -16.87
N GLN A 234 10.27 -6.01 -15.87
CA GLN A 234 10.18 -7.44 -15.56
C GLN A 234 8.76 -7.83 -15.11
N GLY A 235 8.12 -6.98 -14.30
CA GLY A 235 6.72 -7.15 -13.90
C GLY A 235 5.78 -7.14 -15.12
N LEU A 236 5.93 -6.17 -16.04
CA LEU A 236 5.16 -6.12 -17.28
C LEU A 236 5.33 -7.36 -18.14
N HIS A 237 6.55 -7.91 -18.24
CA HIS A 237 6.80 -9.14 -18.99
C HIS A 237 6.02 -10.33 -18.41
N LEU A 238 6.10 -10.54 -17.09
CA LEU A 238 5.38 -11.62 -16.41
C LEU A 238 3.86 -11.44 -16.48
N LEU A 239 3.37 -10.21 -16.33
CA LEU A 239 1.95 -9.89 -16.50
C LEU A 239 1.47 -10.13 -17.94
N GLY A 240 2.28 -9.81 -18.94
CA GLY A 240 1.99 -10.12 -20.34
C GLY A 240 1.81 -11.61 -20.56
N GLN A 241 2.73 -12.44 -20.03
CA GLN A 241 2.59 -13.90 -20.10
C GLN A 241 1.35 -14.41 -19.38
N ALA A 242 0.96 -13.80 -18.25
CA ALA A 242 -0.27 -14.15 -17.54
C ALA A 242 -1.52 -13.80 -18.37
N ILE A 243 -1.54 -12.63 -19.02
CA ILE A 243 -2.64 -12.18 -19.88
C ILE A 243 -2.73 -13.01 -21.17
N ASP A 244 -1.60 -13.46 -21.73
CA ASP A 244 -1.59 -14.35 -22.90
C ASP A 244 -2.22 -15.71 -22.58
N ARG A 245 -2.08 -16.17 -21.32
CA ARG A 245 -2.71 -17.42 -20.83
C ARG A 245 -4.17 -17.24 -20.51
N ASP A 246 -4.51 -16.18 -19.77
CA ASP A 246 -5.88 -15.81 -19.46
C ASP A 246 -6.15 -14.34 -19.84
N PRO A 247 -6.69 -14.11 -21.06
CA PRO A 247 -7.01 -12.76 -21.53
C PRO A 247 -8.06 -12.02 -20.69
N ASN A 248 -8.79 -12.74 -19.82
CA ASN A 248 -9.82 -12.21 -18.93
C ASN A 248 -9.33 -12.05 -17.48
N PHE A 249 -8.03 -12.20 -17.22
CA PHE A 249 -7.48 -12.05 -15.87
C PHE A 249 -7.40 -10.57 -15.47
N ALA A 250 -8.51 -10.06 -14.94
CA ALA A 250 -8.70 -8.63 -14.65
C ALA A 250 -7.63 -8.03 -13.74
N SER A 251 -7.22 -8.75 -12.70
CA SER A 251 -6.15 -8.33 -11.80
C SER A 251 -4.81 -8.18 -12.55
N ALA A 252 -4.47 -9.07 -13.48
CA ALA A 252 -3.27 -8.95 -14.29
C ALA A 252 -3.34 -7.75 -15.26
N LEU A 253 -4.48 -7.54 -15.92
CA LEU A 253 -4.74 -6.38 -16.78
C LEU A 253 -4.61 -5.06 -16.00
N ALA A 254 -5.23 -4.96 -14.81
CA ALA A 254 -5.16 -3.78 -13.96
C ALA A 254 -3.74 -3.50 -13.47
N ARG A 255 -2.95 -4.53 -13.17
CA ARG A 255 -1.53 -4.38 -12.80
C ARG A 255 -0.67 -3.96 -14.00
N ALA A 256 -0.96 -4.45 -15.21
CA ALA A 256 -0.25 -4.00 -16.41
C ALA A 256 -0.53 -2.52 -16.69
N ALA A 257 -1.79 -2.09 -16.58
CA ALA A 257 -2.18 -0.68 -16.65
C ALA A 257 -1.42 0.17 -15.61
N TYR A 258 -1.33 -0.33 -14.37
CA TYR A 258 -0.56 0.32 -13.30
C TYR A 258 0.93 0.50 -13.63
N CYS A 259 1.57 -0.52 -14.22
CA CYS A 259 2.96 -0.41 -14.63
C CYS A 259 3.16 0.68 -15.68
N HIS A 260 2.26 0.82 -16.65
CA HIS A 260 2.33 1.90 -17.65
C HIS A 260 2.17 3.29 -17.02
N ALA A 261 1.28 3.46 -16.05
CA ALA A 261 1.17 4.70 -15.28
C ALA A 261 2.45 4.97 -14.47
N THR A 262 3.06 3.93 -13.90
CA THR A 262 4.32 4.06 -13.14
C THR A 262 5.47 4.49 -14.05
N LEU A 263 5.63 3.87 -15.23
CA LEU A 263 6.65 4.24 -16.22
C LEU A 263 6.52 5.70 -16.65
N ASP A 264 5.29 6.17 -16.84
CA ASP A 264 4.99 7.58 -17.17
C ASP A 264 5.37 8.53 -16.02
N ALA A 265 5.04 8.16 -14.78
CA ALA A 265 5.35 8.94 -13.59
C ALA A 265 6.85 9.08 -13.32
N ILE A 266 7.66 8.03 -13.59
CA ILE A 266 9.12 8.08 -13.44
C ILE A 266 9.84 8.68 -14.67
N GLY A 267 9.09 9.13 -15.69
CA GLY A 267 9.65 9.76 -16.89
C GLY A 267 10.43 8.81 -17.80
N ARG A 268 10.12 7.51 -17.77
CA ARG A 268 10.80 6.46 -18.57
C ARG A 268 10.04 6.05 -19.83
N VAL A 269 9.14 6.92 -20.29
CA VAL A 269 8.32 6.71 -21.48
C VAL A 269 8.79 7.67 -22.58
N SER A 270 9.11 7.11 -23.75
CA SER A 270 9.50 7.88 -24.95
C SER A 270 8.32 8.54 -25.64
N ASP A 271 7.19 7.83 -25.77
CA ASP A 271 5.92 8.35 -26.30
C ASP A 271 4.83 8.27 -25.23
N ARG A 272 4.59 9.39 -24.54
CA ARG A 272 3.64 9.49 -23.43
C ARG A 272 2.20 9.22 -23.87
N GLU A 273 1.84 9.66 -25.07
CA GLU A 273 0.46 9.52 -25.56
C GLU A 273 0.16 8.08 -25.98
N SER A 274 1.13 7.38 -26.60
CA SER A 274 1.00 5.95 -26.88
C SER A 274 0.91 5.14 -25.58
N ASN A 275 1.79 5.40 -24.61
CA ASN A 275 1.77 4.71 -23.32
C ASN A 275 0.46 4.95 -22.55
N ARG A 276 -0.05 6.18 -22.56
CA ARG A 276 -1.33 6.55 -21.97
C ARG A 276 -2.48 5.72 -22.57
N ARG A 277 -2.55 5.63 -23.90
CA ARG A 277 -3.58 4.82 -24.58
C ARG A 277 -3.50 3.34 -24.19
N ILE A 278 -2.30 2.76 -24.13
CA ILE A 278 -2.11 1.35 -23.71
C ILE A 278 -2.57 1.15 -22.26
N ALA A 279 -2.22 2.06 -21.35
CA ALA A 279 -2.64 1.97 -19.95
C ALA A 279 -4.16 2.00 -19.79
N ILE A 280 -4.82 2.92 -20.51
CA ILE A 280 -6.27 3.08 -20.49
C ILE A 280 -6.97 1.86 -21.11
N GLU A 281 -6.43 1.31 -22.20
CA GLU A 281 -6.97 0.11 -22.82
C GLU A 281 -6.95 -1.08 -21.85
N PHE A 282 -5.81 -1.31 -21.17
CA PHE A 282 -5.72 -2.35 -20.14
C PHE A 282 -6.69 -2.10 -18.98
N ALA A 283 -6.84 -0.85 -18.53
CA ALA A 283 -7.77 -0.50 -17.46
C ALA A 283 -9.24 -0.76 -17.86
N HIS A 284 -9.65 -0.38 -19.07
CA HIS A 284 -11.00 -0.65 -19.57
C HIS A 284 -11.26 -2.14 -19.76
N ARG A 285 -10.30 -2.88 -20.31
CA ARG A 285 -10.40 -4.34 -20.43
C ARG A 285 -10.55 -4.99 -19.06
N ALA A 286 -9.73 -4.60 -18.08
CA ALA A 286 -9.84 -5.07 -16.70
C ALA A 286 -11.21 -4.80 -16.11
N LEU A 287 -11.80 -3.62 -16.37
CA LEU A 287 -13.15 -3.27 -15.90
C LEU A 287 -14.25 -4.11 -16.57
N GLN A 288 -14.10 -4.44 -17.85
CA GLN A 288 -15.06 -5.24 -18.61
C GLN A 288 -15.09 -6.70 -18.16
N VAL A 289 -13.92 -7.28 -17.88
CA VAL A 289 -13.79 -8.71 -17.55
C VAL A 289 -13.77 -8.98 -16.04
N GLY A 290 -13.48 -7.96 -15.22
CA GLY A 290 -13.18 -8.12 -13.80
C GLY A 290 -14.35 -8.18 -12.83
N GLY A 291 -15.59 -8.01 -13.28
CA GLY A 291 -16.77 -8.18 -12.41
C GLY A 291 -16.66 -7.38 -11.10
N ASP A 292 -16.73 -8.09 -9.96
CA ASP A 292 -16.56 -7.57 -8.60
C ASP A 292 -15.16 -7.86 -7.99
N ASP A 293 -14.10 -7.98 -8.82
CA ASP A 293 -12.71 -8.03 -8.32
C ASP A 293 -12.30 -6.66 -7.75
N ALA A 294 -12.36 -6.55 -6.42
CA ALA A 294 -12.01 -5.33 -5.69
C ALA A 294 -10.59 -4.82 -5.99
N LEU A 295 -9.61 -5.70 -6.18
CA LEU A 295 -8.23 -5.31 -6.44
C LEU A 295 -8.07 -4.74 -7.85
N ALA A 296 -8.69 -5.40 -8.83
CA ALA A 296 -8.72 -4.90 -10.21
C ALA A 296 -9.41 -3.53 -10.28
N LEU A 297 -10.58 -3.38 -9.65
CA LEU A 297 -11.31 -2.11 -9.59
C LEU A 297 -10.46 -0.98 -8.98
N ALA A 298 -9.71 -1.24 -7.90
CA ALA A 298 -8.81 -0.24 -7.32
C ALA A 298 -7.69 0.17 -8.26
N GLY A 299 -7.10 -0.78 -8.99
CA GLY A 299 -6.07 -0.52 -10.00
C GLY A 299 -6.60 0.31 -11.18
N VAL A 300 -7.79 -0.03 -11.69
CA VAL A 300 -8.47 0.69 -12.77
C VAL A 300 -8.75 2.14 -12.36
N ALA A 301 -9.36 2.34 -11.19
CA ALA A 301 -9.70 3.67 -10.68
C ALA A 301 -8.46 4.57 -10.56
N HIS A 302 -7.34 4.01 -10.08
CA HIS A 302 -6.07 4.72 -10.04
C HIS A 302 -5.62 5.17 -11.43
N VAL A 303 -5.58 4.26 -12.41
CA VAL A 303 -5.05 4.55 -13.74
C VAL A 303 -5.90 5.60 -14.46
N LEU A 304 -7.23 5.47 -14.41
CA LEU A 304 -8.15 6.45 -14.99
C LEU A 304 -8.02 7.81 -14.32
N GLY A 305 -7.90 7.83 -12.99
CA GLY A 305 -7.66 9.06 -12.22
C GLY A 305 -6.32 9.72 -12.54
N TYR A 306 -5.25 8.94 -12.66
CA TYR A 306 -3.90 9.44 -12.97
C TYR A 306 -3.84 10.11 -14.34
N PHE A 307 -4.49 9.52 -15.36
CA PHE A 307 -4.54 10.09 -16.70
C PHE A 307 -5.69 11.07 -16.92
N ASN A 308 -6.45 11.40 -15.88
CA ASN A 308 -7.55 12.37 -15.88
C ASN A 308 -8.69 12.04 -16.88
N GLU A 309 -9.01 10.74 -17.02
CA GLU A 309 -10.03 10.19 -17.93
C GLU A 309 -11.44 10.14 -17.30
N ASP A 310 -11.85 11.22 -16.62
CA ASP A 310 -13.05 11.33 -15.75
C ASP A 310 -12.80 10.87 -14.29
N ILE A 311 -12.54 11.86 -13.43
CA ILE A 311 -12.31 11.67 -11.99
C ILE A 311 -13.57 11.18 -11.27
N ASP A 312 -14.77 11.58 -11.68
CA ASP A 312 -16.01 11.16 -11.01
C ASP A 312 -16.29 9.68 -11.29
N SER A 313 -16.07 9.23 -12.52
CA SER A 313 -16.12 7.81 -12.88
C SER A 313 -15.07 6.99 -12.11
N ALA A 314 -13.83 7.47 -12.01
CA ALA A 314 -12.79 6.82 -11.22
C ALA A 314 -13.17 6.74 -9.71
N ILE A 315 -13.83 7.78 -9.19
CA ILE A 315 -14.37 7.80 -7.83
C ILE A 315 -15.44 6.73 -7.61
N ALA A 316 -16.39 6.58 -8.53
CA ALA A 316 -17.42 5.54 -8.41
C ALA A 316 -16.80 4.12 -8.43
N ILE A 317 -15.78 3.91 -9.26
CA ILE A 317 -15.07 2.62 -9.34
C ILE A 317 -14.32 2.32 -8.04
N ILE A 318 -13.59 3.29 -7.45
CA ILE A 318 -12.88 3.07 -6.19
C ILE A 318 -13.85 2.86 -5.02
N GLU A 319 -15.02 3.51 -5.03
CA GLU A 319 -16.06 3.30 -4.02
C GLU A 319 -16.63 1.88 -4.08
N ARG A 320 -16.88 1.35 -5.29
CA ARG A 320 -17.28 -0.05 -5.47
C ARG A 320 -16.20 -1.01 -4.98
N SER A 321 -14.93 -0.75 -5.29
CA SER A 321 -13.79 -1.51 -4.77
C SER A 321 -13.78 -1.55 -3.24
N LEU A 322 -13.94 -0.41 -2.57
CA LEU A 322 -13.95 -0.32 -1.11
C LEU A 322 -15.21 -0.92 -0.48
N ALA A 323 -16.34 -0.95 -1.18
CA ALA A 323 -17.54 -1.68 -0.73
C ALA A 323 -17.32 -3.21 -0.75
N LEU A 324 -16.48 -3.70 -1.67
CA LEU A 324 -16.13 -5.12 -1.82
C LEU A 324 -14.97 -5.53 -0.89
N ASN A 325 -13.98 -4.66 -0.68
CA ASN A 325 -12.86 -4.87 0.23
C ASN A 325 -12.57 -3.60 1.06
N PRO A 326 -13.28 -3.40 2.18
CA PRO A 326 -13.14 -2.20 3.00
C PRO A 326 -11.78 -2.08 3.71
N SER A 327 -11.10 -3.21 3.95
CA SER A 327 -9.78 -3.26 4.59
C SER A 327 -8.63 -3.17 3.57
N SER A 328 -8.91 -2.80 2.32
CA SER A 328 -7.88 -2.63 1.29
C SER A 328 -7.08 -1.34 1.51
N ALA A 329 -5.91 -1.44 2.15
CA ALA A 329 -4.98 -0.32 2.27
C ALA A 329 -4.59 0.28 0.90
N TYR A 330 -4.47 -0.58 -0.11
CA TYR A 330 -4.20 -0.19 -1.50
C TYR A 330 -5.37 0.61 -2.10
N GLY A 331 -6.61 0.15 -1.90
CA GLY A 331 -7.81 0.86 -2.36
C GLY A 331 -7.98 2.21 -1.67
N LEU A 332 -7.80 2.27 -0.35
CA LEU A 332 -7.91 3.50 0.43
C LEU A 332 -6.84 4.53 0.04
N ARG A 333 -5.61 4.08 -0.25
CA ARG A 333 -4.55 4.95 -0.78
C ARG A 333 -5.00 5.63 -2.08
N TRP A 334 -5.51 4.87 -3.05
CA TRP A 334 -5.94 5.44 -4.32
C TRP A 334 -7.20 6.27 -4.19
N SER A 335 -8.10 5.90 -3.30
CA SER A 335 -9.25 6.73 -2.95
C SER A 335 -8.81 8.09 -2.40
N GLY A 336 -7.79 8.14 -1.54
CA GLY A 336 -7.20 9.39 -1.05
C GLY A 336 -6.69 10.29 -2.18
N PHE A 337 -5.95 9.73 -3.15
CA PHE A 337 -5.48 10.50 -4.32
C PHE A 337 -6.62 11.00 -5.21
N LEU A 338 -7.63 10.16 -5.47
CA LEU A 338 -8.81 10.58 -6.24
C LEU A 338 -9.59 11.71 -5.55
N ARG A 339 -9.69 11.68 -4.21
CA ARG A 339 -10.28 12.77 -3.43
C ARG A 339 -9.46 14.05 -3.51
N LEU A 340 -8.12 13.95 -3.53
CA LEU A 340 -7.26 15.11 -3.80
C LEU A 340 -7.54 15.71 -5.19
N TYR A 341 -7.59 14.87 -6.23
CA TYR A 341 -7.87 15.32 -7.60
C TYR A 341 -9.24 15.98 -7.72
N ALA A 342 -10.23 15.49 -6.97
CA ALA A 342 -11.57 16.08 -6.88
C ALA A 342 -11.67 17.28 -5.91
N GLY A 343 -10.56 17.76 -5.34
CA GLY A 343 -10.56 18.93 -4.45
C GLY A 343 -11.22 18.69 -3.09
N LYS A 344 -11.26 17.45 -2.60
CA LYS A 344 -11.83 17.04 -1.30
C LYS A 344 -10.71 16.64 -0.31
N PRO A 345 -9.89 17.59 0.18
CA PRO A 345 -8.69 17.29 0.96
C PRO A 345 -8.98 16.66 2.33
N ASP A 346 -10.11 16.99 2.97
CA ASP A 346 -10.47 16.42 4.28
C ASP A 346 -10.70 14.90 4.19
N LEU A 347 -11.53 14.47 3.23
CA LEU A 347 -11.77 13.05 2.95
C LEU A 347 -10.51 12.34 2.44
N ALA A 348 -9.64 13.04 1.71
CA ALA A 348 -8.37 12.47 1.29
C ALA A 348 -7.49 12.09 2.49
N ILE A 349 -7.36 12.99 3.48
CA ILE A 349 -6.59 12.75 4.70
C ILE A 349 -7.16 11.54 5.45
N GLU A 350 -8.47 11.48 5.66
CA GLU A 350 -9.13 10.34 6.33
C GLU A 350 -8.80 9.00 5.65
N HIS A 351 -8.87 8.95 4.32
CA HIS A 351 -8.57 7.74 3.56
C HIS A 351 -7.08 7.38 3.62
N PHE A 352 -6.18 8.36 3.58
CA PHE A 352 -4.74 8.12 3.75
C PHE A 352 -4.38 7.64 5.16
N ASP A 353 -4.96 8.23 6.20
CA ASP A 353 -4.74 7.82 7.58
C ASP A 353 -5.26 6.38 7.82
N THR A 354 -6.43 6.05 7.27
CA THR A 354 -6.97 4.68 7.35
C THR A 354 -6.08 3.69 6.58
N SER A 355 -5.59 4.07 5.40
CA SER A 355 -4.61 3.28 4.63
C SER A 355 -3.32 3.02 5.42
N LEU A 356 -2.78 4.06 6.06
CA LEU A 356 -1.59 3.95 6.92
C LEU A 356 -1.85 3.07 8.15
N ARG A 357 -3.07 3.10 8.71
CA ARG A 357 -3.44 2.29 9.86
C ARG A 357 -3.55 0.80 9.53
N LEU A 358 -4.03 0.48 8.33
CA LEU A 358 -4.12 -0.89 7.80
C LEU A 358 -2.74 -1.45 7.40
N SER A 359 -1.81 -0.58 7.01
CA SER A 359 -0.45 -0.94 6.58
C SER A 359 0.64 -0.15 7.35
N PRO A 360 0.75 -0.28 8.68
CA PRO A 360 1.59 0.59 9.51
C PRO A 360 3.11 0.48 9.23
N ARG A 361 3.57 -0.64 8.65
CA ARG A 361 4.99 -0.82 8.28
C ARG A 361 5.27 -0.75 6.78
N ASP A 362 4.25 -0.57 5.95
CA ASP A 362 4.48 -0.40 4.51
C ASP A 362 5.10 0.96 4.21
N SER A 363 5.62 1.17 3.00
CA SER A 363 6.19 2.47 2.61
C SER A 363 5.13 3.57 2.70
N ARG A 364 5.27 4.43 3.71
CA ARG A 364 4.32 5.52 4.01
C ARG A 364 4.46 6.72 3.09
N SER A 365 5.47 6.72 2.22
CA SER A 365 5.88 7.91 1.45
C SER A 365 4.75 8.47 0.59
N ALA A 366 4.00 7.62 -0.12
CA ALA A 366 2.92 8.05 -1.00
C ALA A 366 1.77 8.68 -0.20
N GLN A 367 1.29 8.02 0.85
CA GLN A 367 0.21 8.52 1.70
C GLN A 367 0.61 9.81 2.42
N LEU A 368 1.81 9.88 3.00
CA LEU A 368 2.30 11.08 3.68
C LEU A 368 2.46 12.26 2.70
N THR A 369 2.92 11.98 1.48
CA THR A 369 2.96 13.00 0.40
C THR A 369 1.55 13.48 0.06
N GLY A 370 0.58 12.56 -0.06
CA GLY A 370 -0.83 12.88 -0.26
C GLY A 370 -1.41 13.76 0.86
N ILE A 371 -1.16 13.41 2.12
CA ILE A 371 -1.58 14.20 3.30
C ILE A 371 -0.93 15.60 3.28
N ALA A 372 0.36 15.71 2.95
CA ALA A 372 1.05 16.98 2.84
C ALA A 372 0.43 17.88 1.74
N ILE A 373 0.11 17.30 0.57
CA ILE A 373 -0.59 17.97 -0.52
C ILE A 373 -2.00 18.42 -0.06
N ALA A 374 -2.73 17.57 0.66
CA ALA A 374 -4.06 17.90 1.18
C ALA A 374 -4.02 19.11 2.13
N HIS A 375 -3.06 19.13 3.06
CA HIS A 375 -2.84 20.27 3.96
C HIS A 375 -2.43 21.54 3.23
N PHE A 376 -1.63 21.43 2.16
CA PHE A 376 -1.29 22.57 1.31
C PHE A 376 -2.53 23.17 0.63
N PHE A 377 -3.42 22.34 0.09
CA PHE A 377 -4.69 22.79 -0.49
C PHE A 377 -5.61 23.44 0.54
N GLN A 378 -5.75 22.86 1.74
CA GLN A 378 -6.54 23.45 2.83
C GLN A 378 -6.04 24.86 3.22
N ARG A 379 -4.71 25.05 3.31
CA ARG A 379 -4.12 26.36 3.63
C ARG A 379 -4.37 27.39 2.52
N SER A 380 -4.30 26.97 1.27
CA SER A 380 -4.53 27.82 0.11
C SER A 380 -5.98 28.30 0.03
N VAL A 381 -6.95 27.42 0.30
CA VAL A 381 -8.38 27.77 0.34
C VAL A 381 -8.70 28.76 1.46
N ARG A 382 -8.08 28.61 2.64
CA ARG A 382 -8.24 29.56 3.76
C ARG A 382 -7.66 30.94 3.43
N GLN A 383 -6.54 31.01 2.70
CA GLN A 383 -5.97 32.30 2.26
C GLN A 383 -6.85 33.02 1.23
N CYS A 384 -7.54 32.28 0.34
CA CYS A 384 -8.49 32.87 -0.61
C CYS A 384 -9.74 33.44 0.09
N HIS A 385 -10.25 32.78 1.12
CA HIS A 385 -11.42 33.27 1.89
C HIS A 385 -11.09 34.48 2.78
N CYS A 386 -9.82 34.68 3.14
CA CYS A 386 -9.38 35.82 3.94
C CYS A 386 -9.05 37.07 3.14
N LYS A 387 -9.18 37.05 1.80
CA LYS A 387 -8.93 38.23 0.96
C LYS A 387 -10.24 39.00 0.75
N PRO A 388 -10.44 40.19 1.34
CA PRO A 388 -11.65 40.97 1.08
C PRO A 388 -11.74 41.33 -0.41
N PRO A 389 -12.95 41.44 -0.98
CA PRO A 389 -13.11 41.86 -2.37
C PRO A 389 -12.40 43.21 -2.55
N GLY A 390 -11.45 43.25 -3.50
CA GLY A 390 -10.74 44.48 -3.81
C GLY A 390 -11.73 45.57 -4.25
N PRO A 391 -11.43 46.86 -3.99
CA PRO A 391 -12.33 47.95 -4.32
C PRO A 391 -12.66 47.94 -5.82
N PRO A 392 -13.90 48.29 -6.20
CA PRO A 392 -14.32 48.32 -7.60
C PRO A 392 -13.39 49.25 -8.39
N ARG A 393 -12.90 48.77 -9.54
CA ARG A 393 -12.06 49.57 -10.43
C ARG A 393 -12.86 50.78 -10.92
N GLU A 394 -12.40 51.98 -10.56
CA GLU A 394 -12.97 53.21 -11.09
C GLU A 394 -12.79 53.28 -12.61
N PRO A 395 -13.79 53.79 -13.35
CA PRO A 395 -13.71 53.95 -14.79
C PRO A 395 -12.66 55.02 -15.12
N ARG A 396 -11.66 54.64 -15.93
CA ARG A 396 -10.69 55.59 -16.48
C ARG A 396 -11.42 56.58 -17.37
N LEU A 397 -11.56 57.82 -16.90
CA LEU A 397 -11.88 58.96 -17.74
C LEU A 397 -10.76 59.16 -18.75
N SER A 398 -11.10 58.99 -20.03
CA SER A 398 -10.29 59.41 -21.18
C SER A 398 -10.21 60.94 -21.19
N VAL A 399 -9.01 61.49 -21.02
CA VAL A 399 -8.74 62.90 -21.32
C VAL A 399 -8.17 62.94 -22.74
N GLY A 400 -8.79 63.78 -23.59
CA GLY A 400 -8.45 63.98 -25.00
C GLY A 400 -7.28 64.92 -25.25
#